data_AF-A0A8H6XS07-F1
#
_entry.id   AF-A0A8H6XS07-F1
#
_cell.length_a   1.000
_cell.length_b   1.000
_cell.length_c   1.000
_cell.angle_alpha   90.00
_cell.angle_beta   90.00
_cell.angle_gamma   90.00
#
_symmetry.space_group_name_H-M   'P 1'
#
loop_
_entity.id
_entity.type
_entity.pdbx_description
1 polymer ?
#
loop_
_entity_poly.entity_id
_entity_poly.type
_entity_poly.pdbx_seq_one_letter_code
_entity_poly.pdbx_strand_id
1 'polypeptide(L)'
;MIMGRIPPDPWIAFARGSLHSLPLILRNSSSEGLYEGTLYDVLGANAGTGNITVNATGFSITCRSFPEARSIPTRLLEDRKVALDSTDNVIGSIRPAAPNIISPFNLIDDSFRSDSLLIYTTIPIVDSQGTFGPWLNFTRPIVDPSDPYGRQWLDFTQPVQPFRCSQLLVNQTAVIDAESRKVLDIQPSVYKTSSTWFPSAPLRPGPNGSTTGNYFVDAWAVWYDAMPKSEFTRVKPIPAVQNLDFVSVADLYLIQKFNLAAIEDSQRPLNVTLHDLENALSTIVAAMFWTLGHVLPLHGSIVEGTDEQVFLNAPVEAPILLEGVATVHEMVAEARLDLNIIPVVVGLVASIALAWISLRYSLYHGVPRHAEDVTVEGSGILHTIWVYRNQRELETLLEHIEHPTDKNLRQAGMVDTTFGGQLRKRRAGARRASVSPRGNVV
;
A
#
# COMPACT_ATOMS: atom_id res chain seq x y z
N MET A 1 -10.12 -36.94 36.98
CA MET A 1 -10.36 -36.60 35.56
C MET A 1 -9.47 -35.41 35.26
N ILE A 2 -8.24 -35.69 34.82
CA ILE A 2 -7.24 -34.66 34.54
C ILE A 2 -7.61 -34.13 33.14
N MET A 3 -8.13 -32.91 33.06
CA MET A 3 -8.25 -32.22 31.78
C MET A 3 -6.84 -32.10 31.21
N GLY A 4 -6.53 -32.92 30.21
CA GLY A 4 -5.31 -32.79 29.43
C GLY A 4 -5.29 -31.39 28.84
N ARG A 5 -4.22 -30.63 29.12
CA ARG A 5 -3.95 -29.38 28.41
C ARG A 5 -3.85 -29.75 26.93
N ILE A 6 -4.74 -29.21 26.12
CA ILE A 6 -4.61 -29.26 24.66
C ILE A 6 -3.22 -28.67 24.34
N PRO A 7 -2.37 -29.35 23.56
CA PRO A 7 -1.08 -28.82 23.17
C PRO A 7 -1.27 -27.45 22.51
N PRO A 8 -0.37 -26.48 22.76
CA PRO A 8 -0.48 -25.17 22.15
C PRO A 8 -0.51 -25.33 20.63
N ASP A 9 -1.46 -24.65 20.00
CA ASP A 9 -1.57 -24.57 18.54
C ASP A 9 -0.18 -24.31 17.94
N PRO A 10 0.33 -25.16 17.02
CA PRO A 10 1.68 -25.04 16.46
C PRO A 10 1.96 -23.65 15.86
N TRP A 11 0.93 -22.93 15.42
CA TRP A 11 1.04 -21.55 14.97
C TRP A 11 1.50 -20.57 16.06
N ILE A 12 1.16 -20.81 17.32
CA ILE A 12 1.56 -19.98 18.47
C ILE A 12 3.04 -20.17 18.79
N ALA A 13 3.53 -21.43 18.74
CA ALA A 13 4.96 -21.72 18.94
C ALA A 13 5.81 -21.10 17.81
N PHE A 14 5.31 -21.16 16.58
CA PHE A 14 5.94 -20.56 15.41
C PHE A 14 6.01 -19.03 15.50
N ALA A 15 4.90 -18.36 15.81
CA ALA A 15 4.84 -16.89 15.93
C ALA A 15 5.91 -16.36 16.90
N ARG A 16 6.19 -17.07 18.00
CA ARG A 16 7.22 -16.65 18.96
C ARG A 16 8.63 -16.59 18.39
N GLY A 17 9.00 -17.51 17.48
CA GLY A 17 10.34 -17.55 16.88
C GLY A 17 10.57 -16.46 15.82
N SER A 18 9.58 -16.19 14.97
CA SER A 18 9.73 -15.24 13.86
C SER A 18 9.61 -13.77 14.27
N LEU A 19 8.99 -13.48 15.41
CA LEU A 19 8.71 -12.12 15.85
C LEU A 19 9.88 -11.45 16.62
N HIS A 20 11.06 -12.07 16.69
CA HIS A 20 12.23 -11.49 17.36
C HIS A 20 12.76 -10.21 16.70
N SER A 21 12.52 -10.00 15.39
CA SER A 21 12.92 -8.77 14.67
C SER A 21 11.90 -7.63 14.81
N LEU A 22 10.68 -7.92 15.26
CA LEU A 22 9.58 -6.97 15.39
C LEU A 22 9.95 -5.69 16.20
N PRO A 23 10.72 -5.76 17.31
CA PRO A 23 11.09 -4.56 18.06
C PRO A 23 11.90 -3.54 17.25
N LEU A 24 12.77 -4.01 16.34
CA LEU A 24 13.58 -3.13 15.49
C LEU A 24 12.71 -2.44 14.43
N ILE A 25 11.75 -3.18 13.89
CA ILE A 25 10.84 -2.69 12.86
C ILE A 25 9.86 -1.70 13.47
N LEU A 26 9.28 -1.99 14.63
CA LEU A 26 8.37 -1.05 15.29
C LEU A 26 9.04 0.27 15.70
N ARG A 27 10.36 0.29 15.90
CA ARG A 27 11.11 1.55 16.14
C ARG A 27 11.23 2.41 14.88
N ASN A 28 11.33 1.78 13.71
CA ASN A 28 11.41 2.47 12.43
C ASN A 28 10.05 2.33 11.72
N SER A 29 9.17 3.33 11.85
CA SER A 29 7.83 3.34 11.24
C SER A 29 7.79 3.15 9.71
N SER A 30 8.95 3.05 9.07
CA SER A 30 9.15 2.68 7.68
C SER A 30 10.29 1.66 7.54
N SER A 31 10.01 0.54 6.88
CA SER A 31 11.03 -0.38 6.32
C SER A 31 10.65 -0.68 4.86
N GLU A 32 11.57 -1.23 4.06
CA GLU A 32 11.20 -1.65 2.70
C GLU A 32 10.00 -2.62 2.77
N GLY A 33 8.89 -2.25 2.15
CA GLY A 33 7.63 -3.01 2.15
C GLY A 33 6.68 -2.73 3.31
N LEU A 34 6.98 -1.79 4.21
CA LEU A 34 6.12 -1.40 5.34
C LEU A 34 6.17 0.11 5.59
N TYR A 35 5.01 0.75 5.70
CA TYR A 35 4.89 2.17 6.06
C TYR A 35 3.60 2.46 6.82
N GLU A 36 3.69 2.98 8.06
CA GLU A 36 2.57 3.54 8.87
C GLU A 36 1.27 2.69 8.96
N GLY A 37 1.37 1.36 8.90
CA GLY A 37 0.20 0.48 8.92
C GLY A 37 -0.22 -0.07 7.55
N THR A 38 0.61 0.12 6.53
CA THR A 38 0.44 -0.39 5.18
C THR A 38 1.61 -1.28 4.78
N LEU A 39 1.29 -2.44 4.21
CA LEU A 39 2.23 -3.28 3.47
C LEU A 39 2.18 -2.93 2.00
N TYR A 40 3.32 -2.92 1.32
CA TYR A 40 3.38 -2.62 -0.11
C TYR A 40 4.40 -3.50 -0.82
N ASP A 41 4.20 -3.72 -2.11
CA ASP A 41 5.11 -4.54 -2.90
C ASP A 41 6.49 -3.88 -3.00
N VAL A 42 7.55 -4.63 -2.71
CA VAL A 42 8.92 -4.12 -2.73
C VAL A 42 9.48 -4.18 -4.15
N LEU A 43 10.05 -3.07 -4.59
CA LEU A 43 10.76 -3.03 -5.87
C LEU A 43 12.06 -3.83 -5.78
N GLY A 44 12.22 -4.80 -6.68
CA GLY A 44 13.50 -5.46 -6.90
C GLY A 44 14.60 -4.47 -7.29
N ALA A 45 15.86 -4.86 -7.11
CA ALA A 45 16.99 -4.02 -7.48
C ALA A 45 16.94 -3.66 -8.97
N ASN A 46 16.83 -2.37 -9.26
CA ASN A 46 16.78 -1.83 -10.61
C ASN A 46 17.61 -0.53 -10.70
N ALA A 47 17.95 -0.14 -11.93
CA ALA A 47 18.61 1.14 -12.23
C ALA A 47 17.61 2.21 -12.67
N GLY A 48 16.31 1.97 -12.47
CA GLY A 48 15.26 2.89 -12.88
C GLY A 48 15.24 4.12 -11.97
N THR A 49 14.91 5.27 -12.56
CA THR A 49 14.69 6.53 -11.84
C THR A 49 13.24 6.97 -11.98
N GLY A 50 12.71 7.67 -10.98
CA GLY A 50 11.36 8.24 -11.02
C GLY A 50 10.37 7.51 -10.12
N ASN A 51 9.09 7.83 -10.27
CA ASN A 51 8.04 7.36 -9.35
C ASN A 51 7.34 6.13 -9.93
N ILE A 52 7.22 5.07 -9.13
CA ILE A 52 6.57 3.83 -9.51
C ILE A 52 5.37 3.62 -8.60
N THR A 53 4.23 3.25 -9.18
CA THR A 53 3.04 2.89 -8.39
C THR A 53 3.01 1.37 -8.22
N VAL A 54 2.91 0.90 -6.99
CA VAL A 54 2.78 -0.52 -6.63
C VAL A 54 1.49 -0.79 -5.88
N ASN A 55 1.09 -2.05 -5.79
CA ASN A 55 -0.03 -2.43 -4.95
C ASN A 55 0.37 -2.37 -3.48
N ALA A 56 -0.62 -2.03 -2.64
CA ALA A 56 -0.45 -1.96 -1.21
C ALA A 56 -1.71 -2.46 -0.50
N THR A 57 -1.53 -2.99 0.71
CA THR A 57 -2.60 -3.43 1.60
C THR A 57 -2.47 -2.69 2.93
N GLY A 58 -3.46 -1.86 3.22
CA GLY A 58 -3.55 -1.10 4.46
C GLY A 58 -4.35 -1.84 5.52
N PHE A 59 -3.89 -1.77 6.76
CA PHE A 59 -4.56 -2.36 7.92
C PHE A 59 -5.31 -1.26 8.65
N SER A 60 -6.63 -1.17 8.49
CA SER A 60 -7.43 -0.19 9.22
C SER A 60 -8.02 -0.82 10.49
N ILE A 61 -7.56 -0.37 11.66
CA ILE A 61 -8.10 -0.83 12.95
C ILE A 61 -9.17 0.14 13.41
N THR A 62 -10.35 -0.37 13.78
CA THR A 62 -11.43 0.43 14.37
C THR A 62 -11.79 -0.11 15.74
N CYS A 63 -11.66 0.74 16.74
CA CYS A 63 -11.94 0.44 18.13
C CYS A 63 -13.31 1.01 18.54
N ARG A 64 -14.05 0.20 19.28
CA ARG A 64 -15.41 0.47 19.73
C ARG A 64 -15.49 0.23 21.22
N SER A 65 -16.28 1.07 21.89
CA SER A 65 -16.57 0.93 23.31
C SER A 65 -17.25 -0.42 23.58
N PHE A 66 -16.94 -1.03 24.73
CA PHE A 66 -17.53 -2.31 25.13
C PHE A 66 -18.43 -2.10 26.37
N PRO A 67 -19.65 -1.53 26.19
CA PRO A 67 -20.50 -1.11 27.30
C PRO A 67 -21.10 -2.27 28.10
N GLU A 68 -21.13 -3.47 27.52
CA GLU A 68 -21.66 -4.68 28.17
C GLU A 68 -20.71 -5.25 29.21
N ALA A 69 -19.46 -4.78 29.25
CA ALA A 69 -18.42 -5.25 30.15
C ALA A 69 -18.82 -5.06 31.63
N ARG A 70 -18.83 -6.16 32.38
CA ARG A 70 -19.04 -6.13 33.83
C ARG A 70 -17.95 -6.91 34.53
N SER A 71 -17.45 -6.38 35.65
CA SER A 71 -16.50 -7.10 36.50
C SER A 71 -17.25 -8.14 37.32
N ILE A 72 -16.94 -9.42 37.14
CA ILE A 72 -17.40 -10.47 38.05
C ILE A 72 -16.28 -10.84 39.02
N PRO A 73 -16.50 -10.74 40.34
CA PRO A 73 -15.58 -11.29 41.32
C PRO A 73 -15.57 -12.82 41.23
N THR A 74 -14.54 -13.37 40.63
CA THR A 74 -14.31 -14.81 40.50
C THR A 74 -13.69 -15.35 41.79
N ARG A 75 -14.47 -16.10 42.57
CA ARG A 75 -14.00 -16.79 43.79
C ARG A 75 -13.24 -18.10 43.52
N LEU A 76 -13.16 -18.54 42.26
CA LEU A 76 -12.97 -19.94 41.89
C LEU A 76 -11.60 -20.33 41.30
N LEU A 77 -10.59 -19.46 41.29
CA LEU A 77 -9.28 -19.83 40.74
C LEU A 77 -8.14 -19.38 41.67
N GLU A 78 -7.23 -20.32 41.94
CA GLU A 78 -5.89 -20.07 42.50
C GLU A 78 -5.09 -19.08 41.61
N ASP A 79 -5.54 -18.87 40.37
CA ASP A 79 -5.10 -17.80 39.49
C ASP A 79 -6.02 -16.57 39.57
N ARG A 80 -5.42 -15.49 40.05
CA ARG A 80 -5.90 -14.12 40.31
C ARG A 80 -6.44 -13.40 39.07
N LYS A 81 -7.44 -13.98 38.43
CA LYS A 81 -8.08 -13.50 37.20
C LYS A 81 -9.45 -12.96 37.58
N VAL A 82 -9.83 -11.83 37.00
CA VAL A 82 -11.19 -11.31 37.10
C VAL A 82 -11.83 -11.44 35.73
N ALA A 83 -13.07 -11.92 35.74
CA ALA A 83 -13.88 -12.11 34.57
C ALA A 83 -14.52 -10.78 34.13
N LEU A 84 -14.43 -10.49 32.84
CA LEU A 84 -15.41 -9.64 32.18
C LEU A 84 -16.53 -10.52 31.68
N ASP A 85 -17.77 -10.22 32.09
CA ASP A 85 -18.96 -10.82 31.50
C ASP A 85 -19.46 -9.96 30.36
N SER A 86 -19.83 -10.62 29.28
CA SER A 86 -20.77 -10.11 28.29
C SER A 86 -22.13 -10.73 28.57
N THR A 87 -23.23 -10.13 28.11
CA THR A 87 -24.58 -10.74 28.23
C THR A 87 -24.67 -12.16 27.65
N ASP A 88 -23.70 -12.56 26.84
CA ASP A 88 -23.59 -13.85 26.17
C ASP A 88 -22.61 -14.85 26.86
N ASN A 89 -22.34 -14.73 28.17
CA ASN A 89 -21.46 -15.63 28.97
C ASN A 89 -19.99 -15.68 28.52
N VAL A 90 -19.51 -14.67 27.79
CA VAL A 90 -18.11 -14.62 27.36
C VAL A 90 -17.25 -14.19 28.54
N ILE A 91 -16.45 -15.12 29.08
CA ILE A 91 -15.56 -14.82 30.19
C ILE A 91 -14.18 -14.46 29.65
N GLY A 92 -13.81 -13.18 29.73
CA GLY A 92 -12.44 -12.72 29.50
C GLY A 92 -11.69 -12.59 30.82
N SER A 93 -10.43 -13.02 30.88
CA SER A 93 -9.59 -12.83 32.06
C SER A 93 -8.75 -11.57 31.94
N ILE A 94 -9.01 -10.57 32.78
CA ILE A 94 -8.10 -9.43 32.93
C ILE A 94 -6.97 -9.84 33.87
N ARG A 95 -5.73 -9.59 33.44
CA ARG A 95 -4.55 -9.81 34.28
C ARG A 95 -4.25 -8.56 35.12
N PRO A 96 -3.51 -8.70 36.24
CA PRO A 96 -3.12 -7.55 37.05
C PRO A 96 -2.27 -6.55 36.25
N ALA A 97 -2.91 -5.53 35.70
CA ALA A 97 -2.22 -4.46 35.00
C ALA A 97 -1.52 -3.49 35.98
N ALA A 98 -0.38 -2.97 35.53
CA ALA A 98 0.21 -1.75 36.06
C ALA A 98 -0.69 -0.54 35.70
N PRO A 99 -0.59 0.58 36.44
CA PRO A 99 -1.13 1.85 35.94
C PRO A 99 -0.50 2.21 34.59
N ASN A 100 -1.23 2.96 33.77
CA ASN A 100 -0.80 3.44 32.45
C ASN A 100 -0.40 2.34 31.46
N ILE A 101 -1.20 1.28 31.35
CA ILE A 101 -0.98 0.22 30.38
C ILE A 101 -2.15 0.12 29.40
N ILE A 102 -1.85 -0.36 28.20
CA ILE A 102 -2.81 -0.83 27.21
C ILE A 102 -2.45 -2.30 26.99
N SER A 103 -3.40 -3.21 27.22
CA SER A 103 -3.15 -4.66 27.20
C SER A 103 -4.32 -5.40 26.57
N PRO A 104 -4.05 -6.49 25.82
CA PRO A 104 -5.10 -7.34 25.29
C PRO A 104 -5.79 -8.14 26.42
N PHE A 105 -7.02 -8.57 26.17
CA PHE A 105 -7.73 -9.55 26.97
C PHE A 105 -7.58 -10.95 26.37
N ASN A 106 -7.31 -11.93 27.22
CA ASN A 106 -7.38 -13.33 26.82
C ASN A 106 -8.82 -13.80 27.10
N LEU A 107 -9.56 -14.08 26.04
CA LEU A 107 -10.84 -14.78 26.14
C LEU A 107 -10.57 -16.21 26.61
N ILE A 108 -11.36 -16.69 27.59
CA ILE A 108 -11.23 -18.06 28.10
C ILE A 108 -11.78 -19.07 27.08
N ASP A 109 -12.71 -18.63 26.24
CA ASP A 109 -13.37 -19.47 25.24
C ASP A 109 -12.84 -19.15 23.83
N ASP A 110 -12.14 -20.12 23.24
CA ASP A 110 -11.59 -20.05 21.88
C ASP A 110 -12.67 -19.91 20.79
N SER A 111 -13.95 -20.19 21.10
CA SER A 111 -15.05 -20.01 20.15
C SER A 111 -15.31 -18.54 19.77
N PHE A 112 -14.73 -17.59 20.52
CA PHE A 112 -14.79 -16.16 20.25
C PHE A 112 -13.53 -15.61 19.56
N ARG A 113 -12.64 -16.48 19.05
CA ARG A 113 -11.57 -16.09 18.12
C ARG A 113 -12.21 -15.51 16.86
N SER A 114 -12.39 -14.21 16.89
CA SER A 114 -13.11 -13.42 15.91
C SER A 114 -12.17 -12.41 15.27
N ASP A 115 -12.69 -11.72 14.26
CA ASP A 115 -12.17 -10.51 13.61
C ASP A 115 -11.71 -9.35 14.54
N SER A 116 -11.73 -9.58 15.86
CA SER A 116 -11.65 -8.58 16.89
C SER A 116 -10.71 -8.94 18.02
N LEU A 117 -9.92 -7.96 18.42
CA LEU A 117 -9.09 -7.97 19.61
C LEU A 117 -9.81 -7.18 20.70
N LEU A 118 -10.02 -7.82 21.84
CA LEU A 118 -10.48 -7.13 23.05
C LEU A 118 -9.25 -6.55 23.77
N ILE A 119 -9.30 -5.28 24.12
CA ILE A 119 -8.23 -4.55 24.79
C ILE A 119 -8.81 -3.83 25.99
N TYR A 120 -8.03 -3.69 27.06
CA TYR A 120 -8.27 -2.70 28.08
C TYR A 120 -7.11 -1.77 28.27
N THR A 121 -7.44 -0.65 28.87
CA THR A 121 -6.45 0.28 29.35
C THR A 121 -6.77 0.82 30.73
N THR A 122 -5.73 1.24 31.43
CA THR A 122 -5.81 2.02 32.68
C THR A 122 -5.58 3.52 32.45
N ILE A 123 -5.28 3.95 31.22
CA ILE A 123 -5.20 5.37 30.83
C ILE A 123 -6.48 5.81 30.12
N PRO A 124 -6.88 7.08 30.28
CA PRO A 124 -8.00 7.62 29.55
C PRO A 124 -7.72 7.73 28.05
N ILE A 125 -8.49 7.01 27.24
CA ILE A 125 -8.56 7.24 25.80
C ILE A 125 -9.73 8.16 25.50
N VAL A 126 -9.42 9.28 24.84
CA VAL A 126 -10.37 10.32 24.43
C VAL A 126 -10.56 10.23 22.93
N ASP A 127 -11.79 10.28 22.45
CA ASP A 127 -12.02 10.34 21.02
C ASP A 127 -11.84 11.75 20.44
N SER A 128 -11.98 11.88 19.11
CA SER A 128 -11.82 13.18 18.42
C SER A 128 -12.85 14.24 18.82
N GLN A 129 -13.94 13.86 19.51
CA GLN A 129 -14.96 14.77 20.02
C GLN A 129 -14.73 15.15 21.49
N GLY A 130 -13.65 14.66 22.12
CA GLY A 130 -13.42 14.87 23.55
C GLY A 130 -14.20 13.91 24.45
N THR A 131 -14.82 12.88 23.90
CA THR A 131 -15.63 11.92 24.65
C THR A 131 -14.75 10.77 25.16
N PHE A 132 -14.91 10.43 26.43
CA PHE A 132 -14.29 9.24 27.01
C PHE A 132 -15.17 8.02 26.74
N GLY A 133 -14.55 6.90 26.37
CA GLY A 133 -15.23 5.60 26.35
C GLY A 133 -15.65 5.15 27.77
N PRO A 134 -16.52 4.14 27.88
CA PRO A 134 -17.06 3.67 29.16
C PRO A 134 -15.95 3.12 30.06
N TRP A 135 -16.05 3.44 31.35
CA TRP A 135 -15.15 2.96 32.38
C TRP A 135 -15.81 1.93 33.26
N LEU A 136 -15.01 0.98 33.71
CA LEU A 136 -15.39 -0.04 34.67
C LEU A 136 -14.44 0.03 35.86
N ASN A 137 -15.00 0.03 37.08
CA ASN A 137 -14.21 -0.12 38.28
C ASN A 137 -13.87 -1.59 38.48
N PHE A 138 -12.60 -1.90 38.30
CA PHE A 138 -12.07 -3.24 38.43
C PHE A 138 -11.53 -3.46 39.83
N THR A 139 -12.26 -4.21 40.65
CA THR A 139 -11.83 -4.59 42.00
C THR A 139 -11.17 -5.96 42.00
N ARG A 140 -9.96 -6.04 42.55
CA ARG A 140 -9.21 -7.29 42.72
C ARG A 140 -8.66 -7.41 44.14
N PRO A 141 -8.56 -8.63 44.70
CA PRO A 141 -7.81 -8.84 45.91
C PRO A 141 -6.30 -8.73 45.62
N ILE A 142 -5.61 -7.83 46.31
CA ILE A 142 -4.14 -7.77 46.38
C ILE A 142 -3.69 -8.26 47.74
N VAL A 143 -2.50 -8.86 47.82
CA VAL A 143 -1.88 -9.19 49.10
C VAL A 143 -1.61 -7.87 49.83
N ASP A 144 -2.04 -7.77 51.08
CA ASP A 144 -1.76 -6.60 51.90
C ASP A 144 -0.24 -6.44 52.02
N PRO A 145 0.35 -5.34 51.49
CA PRO A 145 1.80 -5.14 51.54
C PRO A 145 2.32 -4.98 52.97
N SER A 146 1.44 -4.70 53.94
CA SER A 146 1.77 -4.64 55.36
C SER A 146 1.76 -6.00 56.06
N ASP A 147 1.20 -7.06 55.45
CA ASP A 147 1.20 -8.41 56.00
C ASP A 147 2.45 -9.18 55.55
N PRO A 148 3.45 -9.40 56.43
CA PRO A 148 4.68 -10.10 56.09
C PRO A 148 4.46 -11.58 55.72
N TYR A 149 3.29 -12.14 56.05
CA TYR A 149 2.93 -13.52 55.74
C TYR A 149 2.03 -13.65 54.49
N GLY A 150 1.59 -12.53 53.92
CA GLY A 150 0.73 -12.49 52.74
C GLY A 150 -0.61 -13.22 52.89
N ARG A 151 -1.18 -13.24 54.10
CA ARG A 151 -2.45 -13.91 54.43
C ARG A 151 -3.65 -12.96 54.33
N GLN A 152 -3.44 -11.66 54.52
CA GLN A 152 -4.46 -10.64 54.37
C GLN A 152 -4.54 -10.15 52.93
N TRP A 153 -5.78 -9.92 52.49
CA TRP A 153 -6.10 -9.44 51.16
C TRP A 153 -6.83 -8.11 51.28
N LEU A 154 -6.41 -7.14 50.49
CA LEU A 154 -7.09 -5.86 50.34
C LEU A 154 -7.77 -5.81 48.99
N ASP A 155 -8.98 -5.27 48.93
CA ASP A 155 -9.63 -4.97 47.66
C ASP A 155 -8.99 -3.73 47.05
N PHE A 156 -8.29 -3.94 45.93
CA PHE A 156 -7.73 -2.89 45.10
C PHE A 156 -8.67 -2.63 43.92
N THR A 157 -9.30 -1.48 43.92
CA THR A 157 -10.13 -1.02 42.81
C THR A 157 -9.34 -0.08 41.91
N GLN A 158 -9.25 -0.41 40.62
CA GLN A 158 -8.66 0.44 39.59
C GLN A 158 -9.67 0.69 38.46
N PRO A 159 -9.79 1.92 37.94
CA PRO A 159 -10.60 2.16 36.76
C PRO A 159 -9.92 1.57 35.53
N VAL A 160 -10.67 0.81 34.74
CA VAL A 160 -10.23 0.29 33.44
C VAL A 160 -11.24 0.68 32.36
N GLN A 161 -10.76 0.93 31.16
CA GLN A 161 -11.58 1.21 30.00
C GLN A 161 -11.47 0.03 29.04
N PRO A 162 -12.45 -0.90 29.01
CA PRO A 162 -12.48 -2.00 28.07
C PRO A 162 -13.06 -1.55 26.71
N PHE A 163 -12.46 -2.02 25.63
CA PHE A 163 -12.92 -1.76 24.28
C PHE A 163 -12.57 -2.93 23.34
N ARG A 164 -13.26 -2.98 22.20
CA ARG A 164 -13.11 -3.99 21.16
C ARG A 164 -12.57 -3.33 19.91
N CYS A 165 -11.46 -3.81 19.38
CA CYS A 165 -10.91 -3.35 18.11
C CYS A 165 -11.11 -4.42 17.05
N SER A 166 -11.55 -4.03 15.86
CA SER A 166 -11.71 -4.89 14.69
C SER A 166 -10.78 -4.43 13.58
N GLN A 167 -10.24 -5.37 12.81
CA GLN A 167 -9.39 -5.08 11.65
C GLN A 167 -10.19 -5.10 10.35
N LEU A 168 -9.87 -4.16 9.45
CA LEU A 168 -10.32 -4.14 8.07
C LEU A 168 -9.11 -4.02 7.14
N LEU A 169 -9.05 -4.83 6.09
CA LEU A 169 -8.06 -4.66 5.02
C LEU A 169 -8.58 -3.65 4.01
N VAL A 170 -7.72 -2.74 3.59
CA VAL A 170 -8.01 -1.73 2.58
C VAL A 170 -7.02 -1.90 1.44
N ASN A 171 -7.53 -2.13 0.23
CA ASN A 171 -6.69 -2.13 -0.97
C ASN A 171 -6.23 -0.70 -1.25
N GLN A 172 -4.93 -0.52 -1.38
CA GLN A 172 -4.26 0.75 -1.61
C GLN A 172 -3.29 0.64 -2.78
N THR A 173 -2.81 1.79 -3.23
CA THR A 173 -1.63 1.91 -4.08
C THR A 173 -0.60 2.75 -3.36
N ALA A 174 0.67 2.39 -3.50
CA ALA A 174 1.78 3.17 -2.96
C ALA A 174 2.64 3.69 -4.12
N VAL A 175 2.96 4.98 -4.09
CA VAL A 175 3.93 5.61 -4.99
C VAL A 175 5.28 5.55 -4.31
N ILE A 176 6.24 4.89 -4.95
CA ILE A 176 7.59 4.66 -4.45
C ILE A 176 8.57 5.35 -5.38
N ASP A 177 9.58 6.00 -4.81
CA ASP A 177 10.73 6.46 -5.58
C ASP A 177 11.59 5.26 -5.98
N ALA A 178 11.77 5.04 -7.28
CA ALA A 178 12.51 3.90 -7.84
C ALA A 178 13.96 3.85 -7.35
N GLU A 179 14.59 5.03 -7.17
CA GLU A 179 16.00 5.15 -6.79
C GLU A 179 16.19 4.88 -5.30
N SER A 180 15.45 5.58 -4.42
CA SER A 180 15.60 5.42 -2.97
C SER A 180 14.77 4.28 -2.35
N ARG A 181 13.81 3.72 -3.10
CA ARG A 181 12.82 2.71 -2.65
C ARG A 181 11.96 3.15 -1.48
N LYS A 182 11.89 4.47 -1.24
CA LYS A 182 11.06 5.05 -0.20
C LYS A 182 9.68 5.35 -0.73
N VAL A 183 8.69 5.15 0.12
CA VAL A 183 7.31 5.57 -0.14
C VAL A 183 7.27 7.10 -0.21
N LEU A 184 6.70 7.61 -1.30
CA LEU A 184 6.40 9.02 -1.50
C LEU A 184 4.95 9.33 -1.12
N ASP A 185 4.01 8.44 -1.44
CA ASP A 185 2.58 8.61 -1.18
C ASP A 185 1.85 7.26 -1.13
N ILE A 186 0.71 7.19 -0.41
CA ILE A 186 -0.17 6.01 -0.34
C ILE A 186 -1.63 6.46 -0.46
N GLN A 187 -2.36 5.88 -1.42
CA GLN A 187 -3.76 6.23 -1.67
C GLN A 187 -4.67 4.99 -1.79
N PRO A 188 -5.88 5.00 -1.18
CA PRO A 188 -6.32 5.96 -0.15
C PRO A 188 -5.52 5.77 1.14
N SER A 189 -5.32 6.80 1.97
CA SER A 189 -4.64 6.60 3.26
C SER A 189 -5.52 5.83 4.25
N VAL A 190 -4.95 4.85 4.95
CA VAL A 190 -5.59 4.19 6.12
C VAL A 190 -5.33 4.92 7.42
N TYR A 191 -4.45 5.92 7.40
CA TYR A 191 -4.12 6.72 8.57
C TYR A 191 -5.32 7.57 8.97
N LYS A 192 -5.80 7.38 10.21
CA LYS A 192 -6.96 8.08 10.73
C LYS A 192 -6.56 9.38 11.40
N THR A 193 -7.22 10.48 11.02
CA THR A 193 -7.08 11.79 11.67
C THR A 193 -8.18 12.06 12.69
N SER A 194 -9.24 11.24 12.67
CA SER A 194 -10.37 11.35 13.60
C SER A 194 -11.03 10.00 13.78
N SER A 195 -11.37 9.68 15.03
CA SER A 195 -12.16 8.51 15.40
C SER A 195 -13.11 8.91 16.53
N THR A 196 -14.27 8.28 16.59
CA THR A 196 -15.30 8.53 17.60
C THR A 196 -15.71 7.22 18.25
N TRP A 197 -15.99 7.25 19.54
CA TRP A 197 -16.46 6.05 20.23
C TRP A 197 -17.85 5.66 19.74
N PHE A 198 -17.98 4.39 19.36
CA PHE A 198 -19.27 3.76 19.10
C PHE A 198 -19.41 2.51 19.96
N PRO A 199 -20.62 2.12 20.40
CA PRO A 199 -20.84 0.83 21.03
C PRO A 199 -20.50 -0.30 20.04
N SER A 200 -19.74 -1.29 20.52
CA SER A 200 -19.54 -2.53 19.77
C SER A 200 -20.85 -3.31 19.69
N ALA A 201 -21.03 -4.06 18.61
CA ALA A 201 -22.08 -5.08 18.58
C ALA A 201 -21.78 -6.17 19.62
N PRO A 202 -22.82 -6.84 20.17
CA PRO A 202 -22.63 -7.97 21.08
C PRO A 202 -21.72 -9.03 20.48
N LEU A 203 -20.94 -9.69 21.33
CA LEU A 203 -20.09 -10.81 20.93
C LEU A 203 -20.97 -12.01 20.61
N ARG A 204 -21.29 -12.18 19.32
CA ARG A 204 -22.02 -13.37 18.88
C ARG A 204 -21.01 -14.49 18.66
N PRO A 205 -21.17 -15.66 19.31
CA PRO A 205 -20.40 -16.83 18.93
C PRO A 205 -20.72 -17.12 17.46
N GLY A 206 -19.70 -17.09 16.62
CA GLY A 206 -19.88 -17.40 15.20
C GLY A 206 -20.41 -18.83 15.10
N PRO A 207 -21.41 -19.12 14.23
CA PRO A 207 -22.13 -20.40 14.23
C PRO A 207 -21.27 -21.65 14.00
N ASN A 208 -19.97 -21.51 13.70
CA ASN A 208 -18.94 -22.56 13.71
C ASN A 208 -17.52 -21.97 13.92
N GLY A 209 -17.37 -20.93 14.75
CA GLY A 209 -16.11 -20.15 14.76
C GLY A 209 -15.90 -19.42 13.44
N SER A 210 -16.97 -18.76 12.97
CA SER A 210 -17.07 -18.07 11.67
C SER A 210 -15.85 -17.19 11.39
N THR A 211 -14.87 -17.76 10.69
CA THR A 211 -13.82 -17.03 9.98
C THR A 211 -14.49 -16.15 8.94
N THR A 212 -14.06 -14.90 8.80
CA THR A 212 -14.46 -14.03 7.69
C THR A 212 -14.09 -14.62 6.32
N GLY A 213 -13.36 -15.74 6.32
CA GLY A 213 -12.73 -16.35 5.14
C GLY A 213 -11.41 -15.64 4.83
N ASN A 214 -11.10 -14.56 5.54
CA ASN A 214 -9.87 -13.82 5.40
C ASN A 214 -8.97 -14.09 6.61
N TYR A 215 -7.96 -14.92 6.38
CA TYR A 215 -6.99 -15.30 7.40
C TYR A 215 -6.31 -14.10 8.07
N PHE A 216 -6.05 -13.02 7.33
CA PHE A 216 -5.43 -11.81 7.91
C PHE A 216 -6.33 -11.12 8.95
N VAL A 217 -7.65 -11.21 8.77
CA VAL A 217 -8.63 -10.61 9.67
C VAL A 217 -8.95 -11.53 10.84
N ASP A 218 -8.85 -12.85 10.65
CA ASP A 218 -9.21 -13.81 11.70
C ASP A 218 -8.03 -14.14 12.64
N ALA A 219 -6.79 -14.08 12.13
CA ALA A 219 -5.62 -14.52 12.88
C ALA A 219 -4.92 -13.42 13.70
N TRP A 220 -5.18 -12.14 13.43
CA TRP A 220 -4.40 -11.04 14.04
C TRP A 220 -4.50 -10.98 15.56
N ALA A 221 -5.67 -11.26 16.14
CA ALA A 221 -5.86 -11.26 17.59
C ALA A 221 -5.03 -12.38 18.26
N VAL A 222 -4.98 -13.56 17.61
CA VAL A 222 -4.17 -14.70 18.07
C VAL A 222 -2.70 -14.36 18.00
N TRP A 223 -2.25 -13.75 16.90
CA TRP A 223 -0.84 -13.37 16.76
C TRP A 223 -0.44 -12.23 17.69
N TYR A 224 -1.35 -11.31 17.99
CA TYR A 224 -1.13 -10.29 19.02
C TYR A 224 -0.86 -10.94 20.39
N ASP A 225 -1.68 -11.91 20.81
CA ASP A 225 -1.46 -12.64 22.08
C ASP A 225 -0.20 -13.53 22.04
N ALA A 226 0.16 -14.04 20.86
CA ALA A 226 1.35 -14.86 20.66
C ALA A 226 2.66 -14.05 20.54
N MET A 227 2.59 -12.71 20.55
CA MET A 227 3.79 -11.87 20.41
C MET A 227 4.83 -12.21 21.49
N PRO A 228 6.14 -12.15 21.14
CA PRO A 228 7.20 -12.38 22.10
C PRO A 228 7.03 -11.43 23.28
N LYS A 229 7.18 -11.99 24.47
CA LYS A 229 7.15 -11.20 25.68
C LYS A 229 8.57 -10.83 26.05
N SER A 230 8.79 -9.55 26.32
CA SER A 230 10.08 -9.01 26.72
C SER A 230 10.52 -9.62 28.04
N GLU A 231 11.69 -10.26 28.05
CA GLU A 231 12.38 -10.67 29.28
C GLU A 231 12.96 -9.46 30.05
N PHE A 232 13.12 -8.31 29.38
CA PHE A 232 13.96 -7.20 29.83
C PHE A 232 13.24 -6.15 30.67
N THR A 233 11.91 -6.18 30.75
CA THR A 233 11.16 -5.25 31.59
C THR A 233 10.68 -5.94 32.85
N ARG A 234 11.60 -6.17 33.80
CA ARG A 234 11.20 -6.11 35.20
C ARG A 234 10.85 -4.66 35.48
N VAL A 235 9.60 -4.31 35.18
CA VAL A 235 8.97 -3.15 35.80
C VAL A 235 9.21 -3.34 37.29
N LYS A 236 10.01 -2.46 37.91
CA LYS A 236 10.36 -2.50 39.33
C LYS A 236 9.08 -2.88 40.09
N PRO A 237 9.04 -4.08 40.69
CA PRO A 237 7.78 -4.61 41.16
C PRO A 237 7.22 -3.62 42.16
N ILE A 238 6.03 -3.08 41.86
CA ILE A 238 5.24 -2.45 42.90
C ILE A 238 5.12 -3.54 43.98
N PRO A 239 5.48 -3.29 45.25
CA PRO A 239 5.59 -4.33 46.27
C PRO A 239 4.35 -5.24 46.39
N ALA A 240 3.18 -4.74 45.97
CA ALA A 240 1.90 -5.44 45.94
C ALA A 240 1.62 -6.26 44.66
N VAL A 241 2.43 -6.16 43.60
CA VAL A 241 2.23 -6.81 42.30
C VAL A 241 3.49 -7.59 41.90
N GLN A 242 3.79 -8.66 42.63
CA GLN A 242 4.97 -9.51 42.39
C GLN A 242 4.86 -10.37 41.11
N ASN A 243 3.68 -10.43 40.48
CA ASN A 243 3.44 -11.12 39.22
C ASN A 243 3.04 -10.12 38.14
N LEU A 244 3.93 -9.17 37.83
CA LEU A 244 3.80 -8.40 36.59
C LEU A 244 4.11 -9.36 35.44
N ASP A 245 3.09 -9.59 34.61
CA ASP A 245 3.27 -10.35 33.39
C ASP A 245 4.33 -9.72 32.50
N PHE A 246 5.01 -10.56 31.74
CA PHE A 246 5.93 -10.11 30.72
C PHE A 246 5.21 -9.19 29.73
N VAL A 247 5.77 -8.01 29.50
CA VAL A 247 5.27 -7.01 28.57
C VAL A 247 5.53 -7.50 27.14
N SER A 248 4.51 -7.58 26.28
CA SER A 248 4.74 -7.98 24.88
C SER A 248 5.50 -6.91 24.10
N VAL A 249 6.07 -7.28 22.96
CA VAL A 249 6.71 -6.30 22.06
C VAL A 249 5.71 -5.23 21.59
N ALA A 250 4.46 -5.59 21.34
CA ALA A 250 3.41 -4.61 21.03
C ALA A 250 3.14 -3.66 22.20
N ASP A 251 3.04 -4.19 23.43
CA ASP A 251 2.84 -3.36 24.62
C ASP A 251 4.01 -2.39 24.82
N LEU A 252 5.26 -2.84 24.63
CA LEU A 252 6.44 -1.98 24.67
C LEU A 252 6.38 -0.87 23.62
N TYR A 253 5.93 -1.19 22.39
CA TYR A 253 5.75 -0.19 21.36
C TYR A 253 4.69 0.85 21.75
N LEU A 254 3.53 0.42 22.28
CA LEU A 254 2.49 1.34 22.74
C LEU A 254 2.99 2.22 23.90
N ILE A 255 3.72 1.64 24.85
CA ILE A 255 4.36 2.34 25.96
C ILE A 255 5.31 3.42 25.42
N GLN A 256 6.18 3.08 24.47
CA GLN A 256 7.11 4.02 23.87
C GLN A 256 6.39 5.09 23.04
N LYS A 257 5.42 4.70 22.21
CA LYS A 257 4.69 5.56 21.28
C LYS A 257 3.89 6.64 22.01
N PHE A 258 3.24 6.27 23.11
CA PHE A 258 2.45 7.19 23.93
C PHE A 258 3.22 7.78 25.11
N ASN A 259 4.53 7.49 25.21
CA ASN A 259 5.36 7.92 26.33
C ASN A 259 4.72 7.57 27.69
N LEU A 260 4.16 6.36 27.80
CA LEU A 260 3.59 5.86 29.03
C LEU A 260 4.76 5.61 29.99
N ALA A 261 4.86 6.41 31.05
CA ALA A 261 5.88 6.15 32.06
C ALA A 261 5.48 4.85 32.77
N ALA A 262 6.27 3.81 32.58
CA ALA A 262 5.99 2.52 33.21
C ALA A 262 6.00 2.62 34.74
N ILE A 263 6.69 3.60 35.34
CA ILE A 263 7.01 3.59 36.78
C ILE A 263 7.27 5.02 37.32
N GLU A 264 6.60 5.33 38.43
CA GLU A 264 6.94 6.29 39.50
C GLU A 264 6.68 7.81 39.35
N ASP A 265 6.57 8.46 38.18
CA ASP A 265 6.50 9.95 38.17
C ASP A 265 5.56 10.63 37.15
N SER A 266 4.62 9.89 36.54
CA SER A 266 3.70 10.47 35.55
C SER A 266 2.49 11.16 36.21
N GLN A 267 2.70 12.34 36.79
CA GLN A 267 1.61 13.31 37.01
C GLN A 267 1.18 14.01 35.70
N ARG A 268 1.85 13.74 34.57
CA ARG A 268 1.44 14.33 33.29
C ARG A 268 0.14 13.67 32.81
N PRO A 269 -0.91 14.44 32.53
CA PRO A 269 -2.09 13.91 31.86
C PRO A 269 -1.65 13.38 30.50
N LEU A 270 -1.74 12.06 30.34
CA LEU A 270 -1.50 11.39 29.07
C LEU A 270 -2.81 11.43 28.29
N ASN A 271 -2.88 12.34 27.32
CA ASN A 271 -4.01 12.41 26.41
C ASN A 271 -3.71 11.50 25.22
N VAL A 272 -4.09 10.22 25.34
CA VAL A 272 -4.07 9.30 24.20
C VAL A 272 -5.39 9.46 23.46
N THR A 273 -5.32 9.83 22.17
CA THR A 273 -6.53 9.91 21.36
C THR A 273 -6.89 8.55 20.78
N LEU A 274 -8.17 8.33 20.50
CA LEU A 274 -8.65 7.08 19.93
C LEU A 274 -8.03 6.78 18.56
N HIS A 275 -7.90 7.79 17.70
CA HIS A 275 -7.33 7.60 16.36
C HIS A 275 -5.82 7.32 16.43
N ASP A 276 -5.09 7.96 17.35
CA ASP A 276 -3.67 7.66 17.55
C ASP A 276 -3.46 6.19 18.00
N LEU A 277 -4.34 5.69 18.87
CA LEU A 277 -4.33 4.29 19.28
C LEU A 277 -4.64 3.35 18.11
N GLU A 278 -5.68 3.63 17.34
CA GLU A 278 -6.05 2.85 16.16
C GLU A 278 -4.92 2.81 15.12
N ASN A 279 -4.25 3.94 14.87
CA ASN A 279 -3.09 4.01 13.97
C ASN A 279 -1.88 3.25 14.53
N ALA A 280 -1.64 3.30 15.84
CA ALA A 280 -0.57 2.54 16.48
C ALA A 280 -0.82 1.03 16.38
N LEU A 281 -2.05 0.58 16.62
CA LEU A 281 -2.44 -0.82 16.44
C LEU A 281 -2.35 -1.26 14.98
N SER A 282 -2.75 -0.42 14.04
CA SER A 282 -2.57 -0.63 12.60
C SER A 282 -1.09 -0.84 12.25
N THR A 283 -0.21 -0.01 12.78
CA THR A 283 1.25 -0.13 12.59
C THR A 283 1.78 -1.44 13.17
N ILE A 284 1.34 -1.83 14.37
CA ILE A 284 1.70 -3.11 14.99
C ILE A 284 1.29 -4.28 14.09
N VAL A 285 0.05 -4.28 13.62
CA VAL A 285 -0.50 -5.35 12.79
C VAL A 285 0.26 -5.44 11.47
N ALA A 286 0.47 -4.32 10.77
CA ALA A 286 1.23 -4.30 9.53
C ALA A 286 2.67 -4.79 9.74
N ALA A 287 3.35 -4.35 10.81
CA ALA A 287 4.70 -4.82 11.14
C ALA A 287 4.73 -6.31 11.45
N MET A 288 3.72 -6.83 12.15
CA MET A 288 3.57 -8.25 12.43
C MET A 288 3.44 -9.06 11.14
N PHE A 289 2.57 -8.65 10.21
CA PHE A 289 2.46 -9.32 8.91
C PHE A 289 3.72 -9.17 8.06
N TRP A 290 4.37 -8.00 8.09
CA TRP A 290 5.64 -7.78 7.43
C TRP A 290 6.68 -8.78 7.92
N THR A 291 6.82 -8.94 9.26
CA THR A 291 7.76 -9.89 9.86
C THR A 291 7.44 -11.32 9.48
N LEU A 292 6.16 -11.71 9.47
CA LEU A 292 5.76 -13.04 9.03
C LEU A 292 6.17 -13.29 7.58
N GLY A 293 5.94 -12.32 6.68
CA GLY A 293 6.32 -12.43 5.27
C GLY A 293 7.85 -12.48 5.02
N HIS A 294 8.65 -11.76 5.82
CA HIS A 294 10.10 -11.62 5.59
C HIS A 294 10.97 -12.59 6.40
N VAL A 295 10.51 -13.01 7.59
CA VAL A 295 11.26 -13.89 8.50
C VAL A 295 10.92 -15.36 8.28
N LEU A 296 10.01 -15.67 7.33
CA LEU A 296 9.78 -17.02 6.85
C LEU A 296 10.74 -17.34 5.69
N PRO A 297 11.95 -17.88 5.93
CA PRO A 297 12.56 -18.68 4.90
C PRO A 297 11.67 -19.90 4.70
N LEU A 298 11.37 -20.22 3.45
CA LEU A 298 10.80 -21.46 2.91
C LEU A 298 11.48 -22.78 3.37
N HIS A 299 12.30 -22.75 4.42
CA HIS A 299 12.92 -23.94 4.97
C HIS A 299 11.89 -24.62 5.85
N GLY A 300 11.35 -25.73 5.36
CA GLY A 300 10.58 -26.72 6.12
C GLY A 300 11.41 -27.28 7.27
N SER A 301 11.63 -26.47 8.30
CA SER A 301 12.17 -26.89 9.58
C SER A 301 11.02 -27.52 10.34
N ILE A 302 10.83 -28.81 10.09
CA ILE A 302 10.15 -29.72 10.99
C ILE A 302 10.77 -29.46 12.38
N VAL A 303 9.97 -28.96 13.32
CA VAL A 303 10.39 -28.88 14.72
C VAL A 303 10.42 -30.31 15.23
N GLU A 304 11.56 -30.96 15.05
CA GLU A 304 11.85 -32.30 15.54
C GLU A 304 12.12 -32.17 17.05
N GLY A 305 11.09 -32.32 17.89
CA GLY A 305 11.32 -32.13 19.31
C GLY A 305 10.15 -32.15 20.28
N THR A 306 9.04 -32.84 20.01
CA THR A 306 8.11 -33.37 21.02
C THR A 306 7.20 -34.40 20.35
N ASP A 307 6.91 -35.54 20.99
CA ASP A 307 6.15 -36.71 20.48
C ASP A 307 4.73 -36.45 19.95
N GLU A 308 4.26 -35.20 19.92
CA GLU A 308 3.09 -34.78 19.16
C GLU A 308 3.55 -34.03 17.91
N GLN A 309 3.77 -34.79 16.83
CA GLN A 309 3.82 -34.23 15.48
C GLN A 309 2.42 -33.69 15.16
N VAL A 310 2.13 -32.47 15.60
CA VAL A 310 1.02 -31.70 15.04
C VAL A 310 1.46 -31.33 13.64
N PHE A 311 1.13 -32.21 12.70
CA PHE A 311 1.21 -31.94 11.29
C PHE A 311 0.47 -30.64 11.03
N LEU A 312 1.21 -29.58 10.72
CA LEU A 312 0.71 -28.42 9.98
C LEU A 312 0.35 -28.92 8.58
N ASN A 313 -0.73 -29.70 8.48
CA ASN A 313 -1.38 -30.09 7.24
C ASN A 313 -2.31 -28.98 6.73
N ALA A 314 -2.06 -27.72 7.11
CA ALA A 314 -2.37 -26.65 6.19
C ALA A 314 -1.48 -26.94 4.98
N PRO A 315 -2.03 -27.16 3.77
CA PRO A 315 -1.19 -27.26 2.59
C PRO A 315 -0.26 -26.06 2.64
N VAL A 316 1.04 -26.32 2.75
CA VAL A 316 2.09 -25.33 2.60
C VAL A 316 2.09 -24.97 1.12
N GLU A 317 1.01 -24.34 0.67
CA GLU A 317 1.14 -23.20 -0.21
C GLU A 317 1.95 -22.24 0.63
N ALA A 318 3.27 -22.34 0.50
CA ALA A 318 4.19 -21.38 1.07
C ALA A 318 3.64 -19.98 0.81
N PRO A 319 3.94 -18.96 1.63
CA PRO A 319 3.84 -17.60 1.16
C PRO A 319 4.74 -17.50 -0.08
N ILE A 320 4.15 -17.73 -1.25
CA ILE A 320 4.80 -17.59 -2.54
C ILE A 320 5.20 -16.14 -2.51
N LEU A 321 6.51 -15.89 -2.56
CA LEU A 321 7.01 -14.56 -2.86
C LEU A 321 6.39 -14.21 -4.21
N LEU A 322 5.28 -13.45 -4.17
CA LEU A 322 4.51 -13.10 -5.34
C LEU A 322 5.33 -12.03 -6.06
N GLU A 323 6.26 -12.49 -6.89
CA GLU A 323 7.03 -11.62 -7.77
C GLU A 323 6.08 -11.06 -8.84
N GLY A 324 5.67 -9.81 -8.64
CA GLY A 324 5.00 -9.02 -9.65
C GLY A 324 6.02 -8.34 -10.58
N VAL A 325 5.69 -8.21 -11.86
CA VAL A 325 6.47 -7.39 -12.80
C VAL A 325 5.83 -6.01 -12.89
N ALA A 326 6.50 -4.99 -12.37
CA ALA A 326 6.14 -3.59 -12.60
C ALA A 326 6.96 -3.05 -13.78
N THR A 327 6.31 -2.66 -14.87
CA THR A 327 6.97 -2.03 -16.00
C THR A 327 7.08 -0.53 -15.77
N VAL A 328 8.31 -0.04 -15.58
CA VAL A 328 8.58 1.39 -15.52
C VAL A 328 8.82 1.87 -16.94
N HIS A 329 7.96 2.74 -17.44
CA HIS A 329 8.30 3.49 -18.65
C HIS A 329 9.35 4.53 -18.27
N GLU A 330 10.61 4.13 -18.36
CA GLU A 330 11.69 5.09 -18.40
C GLU A 330 11.38 6.01 -19.59
N MET A 331 11.09 7.29 -19.32
CA MET A 331 11.14 8.30 -20.36
C MET A 331 12.62 8.50 -20.71
N VAL A 332 13.22 7.48 -21.31
CA VAL A 332 14.45 7.66 -22.06
C VAL A 332 14.08 8.75 -23.06
N ALA A 333 14.74 9.89 -22.96
CA ALA A 333 14.70 10.89 -24.00
C ALA A 333 15.37 10.27 -25.23
N GLU A 334 14.67 9.38 -25.94
CA GLU A 334 15.12 8.69 -27.16
C GLU A 334 15.39 9.67 -28.31
N ALA A 335 15.16 10.96 -28.10
CA ALA A 335 15.64 12.01 -28.96
C ALA A 335 16.23 13.18 -28.15
N ARG A 336 17.26 12.92 -27.33
CA ARG A 336 18.35 13.91 -27.29
C ARG A 336 19.06 13.83 -28.63
N LEU A 337 18.47 14.47 -29.63
CA LEU A 337 19.10 14.72 -30.90
C LEU A 337 20.27 15.66 -30.59
N ASP A 338 21.43 15.07 -30.27
CA ASP A 338 22.70 15.78 -30.11
C ASP A 338 23.17 16.21 -31.52
N LEU A 339 22.38 17.11 -32.10
CA LEU A 339 22.75 17.80 -33.32
C LEU A 339 23.99 18.59 -32.98
N ASN A 340 25.13 18.06 -33.40
CA ASN A 340 26.35 18.84 -33.46
C ASN A 340 25.99 20.14 -34.20
N ILE A 341 26.03 21.26 -33.48
CA ILE A 341 25.62 22.57 -34.00
C ILE A 341 26.46 22.96 -35.21
N ILE A 342 27.69 22.45 -35.30
CA ILE A 342 28.65 22.78 -36.35
C ILE A 342 28.11 22.42 -37.74
N PRO A 343 27.75 21.16 -38.07
CA PRO A 343 27.20 20.82 -39.39
C PRO A 343 25.89 21.54 -39.71
N VAL A 344 25.04 21.83 -38.72
CA VAL A 344 23.80 22.60 -38.94
C VAL A 344 24.11 24.03 -39.35
N VAL A 345 25.03 24.69 -38.65
CA VAL A 345 25.46 26.07 -38.96
C VAL A 345 26.18 26.11 -40.31
N VAL A 346 27.05 25.15 -40.60
CA VAL A 346 27.75 25.07 -41.90
C VAL A 346 26.75 24.88 -43.04
N GLY A 347 25.75 24.00 -42.88
CA GLY A 347 24.69 23.79 -43.87
C GLY A 347 23.81 25.01 -44.08
N LEU A 348 23.49 25.75 -43.01
CA LEU A 348 22.74 27.01 -43.08
C LEU A 348 23.53 28.08 -43.82
N VAL A 349 24.81 28.27 -43.47
CA VAL A 349 25.68 29.26 -44.12
C VAL A 349 25.86 28.95 -45.60
N ALA A 350 26.08 27.68 -45.96
CA ALA A 350 26.16 27.25 -47.35
C ALA A 350 24.85 27.54 -48.12
N SER A 351 23.71 27.28 -47.49
CA SER A 351 22.39 27.54 -48.09
C SER A 351 22.12 29.03 -48.30
N ILE A 352 22.50 29.88 -47.34
CA ILE A 352 22.41 31.35 -47.46
C ILE A 352 23.33 31.85 -48.57
N ALA A 353 24.56 31.34 -48.64
CA ALA A 353 25.51 31.72 -49.69
C ALA A 353 24.98 31.33 -51.09
N LEU A 354 24.46 30.11 -51.24
CA LEU A 354 23.88 29.64 -52.50
C LEU A 354 22.62 30.42 -52.89
N ALA A 355 21.75 30.74 -51.94
CA ALA A 355 20.58 31.57 -52.17
C ALA A 355 20.97 32.99 -52.60
N TRP A 356 22.01 33.55 -51.99
CA TRP A 356 22.51 34.86 -52.36
C TRP A 356 23.13 34.87 -53.76
N ILE A 357 23.88 33.83 -54.11
CA ILE A 357 24.44 33.64 -55.46
C ILE A 357 23.33 33.47 -56.49
N SER A 358 22.31 32.66 -56.23
CA SER A 358 21.20 32.46 -57.16
C SER A 358 20.39 33.74 -57.36
N LEU A 359 20.13 34.49 -56.28
CA LEU A 359 19.47 35.79 -56.34
C LEU A 359 20.28 36.78 -57.18
N ARG A 360 21.59 36.92 -56.90
CA ARG A 360 22.49 37.78 -57.67
C ARG A 360 22.56 37.37 -59.14
N TYR A 361 22.65 36.08 -59.42
CA TYR A 361 22.70 35.56 -60.79
C TYR A 361 21.40 35.90 -61.55
N SER A 362 20.24 35.69 -60.94
CA SER A 362 18.94 36.04 -61.54
C SER A 362 18.72 37.55 -61.75
N LEU A 363 19.32 38.38 -60.91
CA LEU A 363 19.24 39.84 -61.00
C LEU A 363 20.20 40.43 -62.04
N TYR A 364 21.39 39.86 -62.19
CA TYR A 364 22.38 40.33 -63.18
C TYR A 364 22.16 39.76 -64.58
N HIS A 365 21.79 38.48 -64.69
CA HIS A 365 21.37 37.89 -65.95
C HIS A 365 19.85 37.99 -66.02
N GLY A 366 19.36 39.18 -66.35
CA GLY A 366 17.94 39.47 -66.51
C GLY A 366 17.25 38.35 -67.29
N VAL A 367 16.16 37.84 -66.71
CA VAL A 367 15.34 36.73 -67.24
C VAL A 367 15.12 36.93 -68.75
N PRO A 368 15.68 36.04 -69.61
CA PRO A 368 15.35 36.05 -71.03
C PRO A 368 13.84 35.83 -71.14
N ARG A 369 13.12 36.81 -71.70
CA ARG A 369 11.65 36.78 -71.86
C ARG A 369 11.16 35.73 -72.88
N HIS A 370 11.94 34.72 -73.23
CA HIS A 370 11.56 33.67 -74.17
C HIS A 370 11.72 32.31 -73.49
N ALA A 371 10.68 31.93 -72.74
CA ALA A 371 10.52 30.60 -72.20
C ALA A 371 9.57 29.83 -73.12
N GLU A 372 10.12 29.23 -74.16
CA GLU A 372 9.58 27.97 -74.70
C GLU A 372 10.60 26.89 -74.32
N ASP A 373 10.12 25.88 -73.61
CA ASP A 373 10.80 24.64 -73.20
C ASP A 373 12.14 24.78 -72.48
N VAL A 374 12.07 25.14 -71.19
CA VAL A 374 13.08 24.69 -70.22
C VAL A 374 12.46 23.54 -69.43
N THR A 375 12.71 22.32 -69.91
CA THR A 375 12.53 21.11 -69.11
C THR A 375 13.47 21.19 -67.90
N VAL A 376 12.91 21.25 -66.70
CA VAL A 376 13.67 21.22 -65.45
C VAL A 376 14.22 19.80 -65.27
N GLU A 377 15.35 19.51 -65.89
CA GLU A 377 16.17 18.33 -65.59
C GLU A 377 16.89 18.59 -64.26
N GLY A 378 16.27 18.16 -63.16
CA GLY A 378 16.90 18.18 -61.85
C GLY A 378 15.93 18.41 -60.71
N SER A 379 14.90 17.59 -60.58
CA SER A 379 14.19 17.51 -59.30
C SER A 379 15.11 16.83 -58.28
N GLY A 380 15.66 17.61 -57.34
CA GLY A 380 16.44 17.05 -56.24
C GLY A 380 15.65 16.01 -55.45
N ILE A 381 16.34 15.05 -54.86
CA ILE A 381 15.78 13.87 -54.17
C ILE A 381 14.70 14.22 -53.13
N LEU A 382 14.79 15.41 -52.53
CA LEU A 382 13.81 15.95 -51.59
C LEU A 382 12.46 16.27 -52.24
N HIS A 383 12.45 16.73 -53.49
CA HIS A 383 11.23 16.94 -54.25
C HIS A 383 10.59 15.59 -54.62
N THR A 384 11.41 14.59 -54.92
CA THR A 384 10.96 13.21 -55.17
C THR A 384 10.33 12.60 -53.91
N ILE A 385 10.96 12.76 -52.74
CA ILE A 385 10.42 12.30 -51.45
C ILE A 385 9.13 13.04 -51.08
N TRP A 386 9.07 14.35 -51.34
CA TRP A 386 7.87 15.14 -51.08
C TRP A 386 6.68 14.72 -51.96
N VAL A 387 6.91 14.43 -53.24
CA VAL A 387 5.89 13.90 -54.15
C VAL A 387 5.48 12.47 -53.74
N TYR A 388 6.45 11.63 -53.35
CA TYR A 388 6.18 10.24 -52.94
C TYR A 388 5.32 10.17 -51.68
N ARG A 389 5.52 11.08 -50.73
CA ARG A 389 4.78 11.09 -49.45
C ARG A 389 3.32 11.52 -49.58
N ASN A 390 2.94 12.18 -50.67
CA ASN A 390 1.62 12.83 -50.79
C ASN A 390 0.70 12.23 -51.86
N GLN A 391 1.09 11.12 -52.51
CA GLN A 391 0.26 10.44 -53.52
C GLN A 391 -0.22 9.07 -53.02
N ARG A 392 -1.37 9.05 -52.34
CA ARG A 392 -2.09 7.81 -51.97
C ARG A 392 -2.46 6.93 -53.17
N GLU A 393 -2.54 7.51 -54.37
CA GLU A 393 -2.82 6.76 -55.61
C GLU A 393 -1.68 5.81 -56.01
N LEU A 394 -0.43 6.12 -55.64
CA LEU A 394 0.72 5.26 -55.92
C LEU A 394 0.73 4.02 -55.01
N GLU A 395 0.30 4.16 -53.76
CA GLU A 395 0.13 3.03 -52.82
C GLU A 395 -0.89 2.03 -53.37
N THR A 396 -2.04 2.50 -53.88
CA THR A 396 -3.06 1.61 -54.47
C THR A 396 -2.61 0.91 -55.74
N LEU A 397 -1.67 1.50 -56.49
CA LEU A 397 -1.08 0.94 -57.71
C LEU A 397 -0.02 -0.13 -57.39
N LEU A 398 0.72 0.04 -56.30
CA LEU A 398 1.70 -0.93 -55.81
C LEU A 398 1.03 -2.13 -55.13
N GLU A 399 -0.12 -1.92 -54.48
CA GLU A 399 -0.90 -2.96 -53.80
C GLU A 399 -1.48 -4.01 -54.78
N HIS A 400 -1.67 -3.66 -56.06
CA HIS A 400 -2.17 -4.56 -57.10
C HIS A 400 -1.09 -5.44 -57.79
N ILE A 401 0.18 -5.34 -57.39
CA ILE A 401 1.27 -6.11 -58.00
C ILE A 401 1.52 -7.39 -57.19
N GLU A 402 0.77 -8.44 -57.51
CA GLU A 402 0.79 -9.73 -56.81
C GLU A 402 2.17 -10.43 -56.85
N HIS A 403 3.02 -10.10 -57.84
CA HIS A 403 4.39 -10.60 -57.96
C HIS A 403 5.40 -9.49 -58.32
N PRO A 404 6.18 -8.99 -57.34
CA PRO A 404 7.14 -7.91 -57.55
C PRO A 404 8.40 -8.46 -58.24
N THR A 405 8.31 -8.68 -59.54
CA THR A 405 9.51 -8.86 -60.38
C THR A 405 9.97 -7.51 -60.91
N ASP A 406 11.27 -7.36 -61.13
CA ASP A 406 11.89 -6.10 -61.58
C ASP A 406 11.25 -5.57 -62.89
N LYS A 407 10.75 -6.49 -63.72
CA LYS A 407 10.03 -6.18 -64.96
C LYS A 407 8.63 -5.61 -64.71
N ASN A 408 7.91 -6.13 -63.70
CA ASN A 408 6.56 -5.67 -63.34
C ASN A 408 6.59 -4.32 -62.61
N LEU A 409 7.60 -4.11 -61.73
CA LEU A 409 7.80 -2.83 -61.05
C LEU A 409 8.16 -1.72 -62.05
N ARG A 410 9.00 -2.03 -63.04
CA ARG A 410 9.37 -1.09 -64.09
C ARG A 410 8.20 -0.77 -65.03
N GLN A 411 7.29 -1.71 -65.26
CA GLN A 411 6.07 -1.49 -66.05
C GLN A 411 5.04 -0.65 -65.29
N ALA A 412 4.87 -0.86 -63.98
CA ALA A 412 3.98 -0.07 -63.14
C ALA A 412 4.50 1.37 -62.90
N GLY A 413 5.83 1.56 -62.92
CA GLY A 413 6.48 2.87 -62.78
C GLY A 413 6.46 3.75 -64.03
N MET A 414 6.05 3.24 -65.21
CA MET A 414 5.87 4.05 -66.41
C MET A 414 4.51 4.74 -66.41
N VAL A 415 4.35 5.74 -65.55
CA VAL A 415 3.21 6.65 -65.58
C VAL A 415 3.53 7.81 -66.52
N ASP A 416 2.75 7.94 -67.60
CA ASP A 416 2.88 9.01 -68.58
C ASP A 416 2.51 10.36 -67.93
N THR A 417 3.51 11.00 -67.32
CA THR A 417 3.31 12.30 -66.66
C THR A 417 3.46 13.42 -67.67
N THR A 418 2.35 13.77 -68.33
CA THR A 418 2.27 14.97 -69.18
C THR A 418 2.14 16.23 -68.31
N PHE A 419 3.28 16.75 -67.84
CA PHE A 419 3.32 18.08 -67.22
C PHE A 419 3.26 19.17 -68.30
N GLY A 420 2.05 19.67 -68.59
CA GLY A 420 1.89 20.83 -69.49
C GLY A 420 0.49 21.13 -70.03
N GLY A 421 -0.52 20.28 -69.84
CA GLY A 421 -1.79 20.40 -70.56
C GLY A 421 -2.93 21.20 -69.91
N GLN A 422 -2.93 21.42 -68.60
CA GLN A 422 -4.20 21.80 -67.92
C GLN A 422 -4.42 23.29 -67.63
N LEU A 423 -3.45 24.19 -67.85
CA LEU A 423 -3.67 25.63 -67.62
C LEU A 423 -4.36 26.37 -68.77
N ARG A 424 -4.58 25.74 -69.94
CA ARG A 424 -5.14 26.42 -71.12
C ARG A 424 -6.66 26.26 -71.31
N LYS A 425 -7.36 25.44 -70.52
CA LYS A 425 -8.83 25.29 -70.63
C LYS A 425 -9.67 26.14 -69.66
N ARG A 426 -9.06 26.81 -68.67
CA ARG A 426 -9.81 27.69 -67.75
C ARG A 426 -9.98 29.15 -68.20
N ARG A 427 -9.33 29.59 -69.29
CA ARG A 427 -9.48 30.95 -69.84
C ARG A 427 -10.51 31.10 -70.98
N ALA A 428 -11.08 30.01 -71.49
CA ALA A 428 -12.09 30.05 -72.55
C ALA A 428 -13.55 29.96 -72.05
N GLY A 429 -13.79 29.76 -70.75
CA GLY A 429 -15.14 29.59 -70.18
C GLY A 429 -15.66 30.77 -69.34
N ALA A 430 -14.86 31.80 -69.08
CA ALA A 430 -15.20 32.89 -68.13
C ALA A 430 -15.69 34.20 -68.78
N ARG A 431 -16.23 34.12 -70.01
CA ARG A 431 -16.92 35.24 -70.68
C ARG A 431 -18.17 34.75 -71.42
N ARG A 432 -19.19 34.32 -70.68
CA ARG A 432 -20.62 34.34 -71.07
C ARG A 432 -21.47 33.72 -69.97
N ALA A 433 -22.07 34.55 -69.12
CA ALA A 433 -23.39 34.36 -68.52
C ALA A 433 -23.66 35.52 -67.55
N SER A 434 -24.23 36.59 -68.09
CA SER A 434 -24.81 37.71 -67.35
C SER A 434 -26.30 37.82 -67.70
N VAL A 435 -27.15 37.00 -67.09
CA VAL A 435 -28.63 37.16 -67.09
C VAL A 435 -29.13 36.41 -65.85
N SER A 436 -29.33 37.09 -64.71
CA SER A 436 -30.59 37.70 -64.22
C SER A 436 -31.32 36.80 -63.21
N PRO A 437 -31.73 37.33 -62.03
CA PRO A 437 -32.41 36.58 -60.98
C PRO A 437 -33.94 36.69 -61.07
N ARG A 438 -34.62 35.61 -60.69
CA ARG A 438 -36.02 35.48 -60.20
C ARG A 438 -36.05 34.08 -59.58
N GLY A 439 -36.43 33.83 -58.34
CA GLY A 439 -37.45 34.45 -57.49
C GLY A 439 -38.27 33.29 -56.90
N ASN A 440 -38.80 33.50 -55.68
CA ASN A 440 -39.80 32.71 -54.95
C ASN A 440 -39.28 31.51 -54.14
N VAL A 441 -39.36 31.55 -52.79
CA VAL A 441 -40.57 31.37 -51.94
C VAL A 441 -41.02 29.91 -52.04
N VAL A 442 -40.76 29.08 -51.03
CA VAL A 442 -41.49 28.89 -49.75
C VAL A 442 -40.52 28.30 -48.74
#